data_AF-A0A2G9YRI9-F1
#
_entry.id   AF-A0A2G9YRI9-F1
#
_cell.length_a   1.000
_cell.length_b   1.000
_cell.length_c   1.000
_cell.angle_alpha   90.00
_cell.angle_beta   90.00
_cell.angle_gamma   90.00
#
_symmetry.space_group_name_H-M   'P 1'
#
loop_
_entity.id
_entity.type
_entity.pdbx_description
1 polymer ?
#
loop_
_entity_poly.entity_id
_entity_poly.type
_entity_poly.pdbx_seq_one_letter_code
_entity_poly.pdbx_strand_id
1 'polypeptide(L)'
;MAKIILLEELLGKLKLELGGAGLKNYEIRVKTLPRGERYSVLFSDASDSICVIVEDVNNRRTARDEHILSPTSQQREETFGPLAHPLDLKRKFLEGEIFRLLGRKGVDDHSEDIFPIRKFSPRMWVGDAKKIKQAKCLFEDADGCFIPLADKPVNIGEYLLNAELSASLPFDKYYATGRTNAECRLMAKYEERFGGKVSGWIAENGCLFIRRQKGKKDEIHIHPAIDDKIVSQLKATEKILKGFGKGIIQPGKRFCVSYWVAEGFTSAQVEPEIIKLLRKAGIGEEIRRSITHTAAAVDITPPGINKETGLLFACEILRVNPKNTIVVGDAKGDAGMMRAAMRCGGLSAAPANVTDDIGIKPDYISPWPEQKGVRDIHRQIALPSKK
;
A
#
# COMPACT_ATOMS: atom_id res chain seq x y z
N MET A 1 20.53 39.98 -13.04
CA MET A 1 19.82 40.30 -11.79
C MET A 1 18.47 39.58 -11.66
N ALA A 2 17.58 39.59 -12.67
CA ALA A 2 16.25 38.95 -12.57
C ALA A 2 16.23 37.44 -12.21
N LYS A 3 17.30 36.68 -12.52
CA LYS A 3 17.41 35.23 -12.23
C LYS A 3 17.90 34.89 -10.81
N ILE A 4 18.41 35.86 -10.05
CA ILE A 4 18.84 35.63 -8.65
C ILE A 4 17.64 35.82 -7.72
N ILE A 5 16.80 36.81 -8.03
CA ILE A 5 15.55 37.13 -7.32
C ILE A 5 14.61 35.91 -7.24
N LEU A 6 14.45 35.16 -8.34
CA LEU A 6 13.54 34.01 -8.39
C LEU A 6 13.95 32.87 -7.44
N LEU A 7 15.26 32.67 -7.25
CA LEU A 7 15.80 31.61 -6.42
C LEU A 7 15.70 31.98 -4.93
N GLU A 8 16.00 33.23 -4.59
CA GLU A 8 15.85 33.74 -3.22
C GLU A 8 14.38 33.75 -2.79
N GLU A 9 13.44 34.06 -3.68
CA GLU A 9 12.01 33.91 -3.43
C GLU A 9 11.59 32.46 -3.21
N LEU A 10 12.11 31.52 -4.02
CA LEU A 10 11.82 30.10 -3.86
C LEU A 10 12.37 29.55 -2.54
N LEU A 11 13.60 29.93 -2.19
CA LEU A 11 14.24 29.58 -0.92
C LEU A 11 13.49 30.20 0.26
N GLY A 12 13.01 31.43 0.11
CA GLY A 12 12.15 32.10 1.09
C GLY A 12 10.84 31.35 1.31
N LYS A 13 10.16 30.95 0.23
CA LYS A 13 8.93 30.13 0.29
C LYS A 13 9.17 28.76 0.92
N LEU A 14 10.25 28.07 0.52
CA LEU A 14 10.62 26.78 1.12
C LEU A 14 10.91 26.92 2.62
N LYS A 15 11.67 27.93 3.03
CA LYS A 15 11.94 28.18 4.45
C LYS A 15 10.65 28.42 5.25
N LEU A 16 9.69 29.14 4.65
CA LEU A 16 8.39 29.42 5.25
C LEU A 16 7.52 28.16 5.38
N GLU A 17 7.42 27.37 4.31
CA GLU A 17 6.67 26.10 4.30
C GLU A 17 7.27 25.07 5.27
N LEU A 18 8.60 24.94 5.29
CA LEU A 18 9.30 24.00 6.16
C LEU A 18 9.29 24.43 7.63
N GLY A 19 9.39 25.75 7.88
CA GLY A 19 9.19 26.31 9.21
C GLY A 19 7.77 26.09 9.72
N GLY A 20 6.77 26.21 8.83
CA GLY A 20 5.37 25.87 9.11
C GLY A 20 5.12 24.38 9.37
N ALA A 21 5.93 23.50 8.76
CA ALA A 21 5.91 22.05 8.97
C ALA A 21 6.64 21.59 10.24
N GLY A 22 7.20 22.51 11.03
CA GLY A 22 7.83 22.19 12.32
C GLY A 22 9.26 21.62 12.23
N LEU A 23 9.89 21.65 11.05
CA LEU A 23 11.29 21.23 10.88
C LEU A 23 12.21 22.25 11.55
N LYS A 24 12.89 21.83 12.61
CA LYS A 24 13.91 22.62 13.31
C LYS A 24 15.28 22.07 12.92
N ASN A 25 16.17 22.94 12.43
CA ASN A 25 17.54 22.64 11.98
C ASN A 25 17.62 21.94 10.62
N TYR A 26 17.69 22.75 9.55
CA TYR A 26 17.95 22.28 8.19
C TYR A 26 18.97 23.16 7.49
N GLU A 27 19.72 22.58 6.57
CA GLU A 27 20.65 23.30 5.69
C GLU A 27 20.17 23.19 4.24
N ILE A 28 20.03 24.34 3.57
CA ILE A 28 19.74 24.38 2.13
C ILE A 28 21.01 24.82 1.41
N ARG A 29 21.54 23.97 0.53
CA ARG A 29 22.65 24.33 -0.35
C ARG A 29 22.20 24.40 -1.79
N VAL A 30 22.49 25.53 -2.42
CA VAL A 30 22.30 25.70 -3.86
C VAL A 30 23.66 25.65 -4.53
N LYS A 31 23.81 24.79 -5.54
CA LYS A 31 24.98 24.81 -6.41
C LYS A 31 24.56 25.13 -7.83
N THR A 32 25.33 26.01 -8.47
CA THR A 32 25.19 26.30 -9.90
C THR A 32 26.11 25.34 -10.66
N LEU A 33 25.54 24.59 -11.58
CA LEU A 33 26.28 23.69 -12.46
C LEU A 33 26.90 24.46 -13.64
N PRO A 34 27.96 23.93 -14.28
CA PRO A 34 28.66 24.61 -15.38
C PRO A 34 27.79 25.00 -16.58
N ARG A 35 26.62 24.38 -16.76
CA ARG A 35 25.64 24.71 -17.82
C ARG A 35 24.59 25.74 -17.41
N GLY A 36 24.71 26.33 -16.22
CA GLY A 36 23.77 27.29 -15.67
C GLY A 36 22.54 26.68 -14.99
N GLU A 37 22.43 25.34 -14.96
CA GLU A 37 21.45 24.60 -14.15
C GLU A 37 21.71 24.86 -12.65
N ARG A 38 20.65 24.92 -11.83
CA ARG A 38 20.76 25.10 -10.39
C ARG A 38 19.99 24.01 -9.69
N TYR A 39 20.58 23.39 -8.69
CA TYR A 39 19.88 22.44 -7.83
C TYR A 39 19.99 22.90 -6.38
N SER A 40 18.94 22.60 -5.62
CA SER A 40 18.90 22.83 -4.18
C SER A 40 18.74 21.51 -3.45
N VAL A 41 19.67 21.23 -2.54
CA VAL A 41 19.60 20.05 -1.66
C VAL A 41 19.20 20.53 -0.27
N LEU A 42 18.17 19.90 0.29
CA LEU A 42 17.70 20.13 1.66
C LEU A 42 18.15 18.98 2.55
N PHE A 43 18.92 19.30 3.59
CA PHE A 43 19.29 18.37 4.65
C PHE A 43 18.49 18.70 5.91
N SER A 44 17.82 17.70 6.48
CA SER A 44 17.13 17.80 7.77
C SER A 44 17.84 16.88 8.77
N ASP A 45 18.19 17.38 9.94
CA ASP A 45 18.77 16.55 11.02
C ASP A 45 17.72 15.68 11.71
N ALA A 46 16.43 16.02 11.60
CA ALA A 46 15.35 15.43 12.39
C ALA A 46 14.73 14.17 11.76
N SER A 47 15.00 13.90 10.49
CA SER A 47 14.43 12.78 9.74
C SER A 47 15.53 12.16 8.89
N ASP A 48 15.66 10.84 8.86
CA ASP A 48 16.60 10.11 7.99
C ASP A 48 16.25 10.23 6.48
N SER A 49 15.68 11.36 6.08
CA SER A 49 15.24 11.68 4.74
C SER A 49 15.97 12.91 4.21
N ILE A 50 16.36 12.83 2.94
CA ILE A 50 16.96 13.93 2.18
C ILE A 50 16.05 14.19 0.99
N CYS A 51 15.59 15.43 0.87
CA CYS A 51 14.79 15.87 -0.28
C CYS A 51 15.71 16.58 -1.27
N VAL A 52 15.81 16.07 -2.50
CA VAL A 52 16.58 16.69 -3.57
C VAL A 52 15.62 17.31 -4.56
N ILE A 53 15.70 18.63 -4.72
CA ILE A 53 14.90 19.36 -5.70
C ILE A 53 15.86 19.83 -6.80
N VAL A 54 15.67 19.31 -8.00
CA VAL A 54 16.46 19.67 -9.18
C VAL A 54 15.59 20.52 -10.09
N GLU A 55 16.00 21.77 -10.32
CA GLU A 55 15.29 22.68 -11.22
C GLU A 55 16.14 22.99 -12.46
N ASP A 56 15.63 22.60 -13.62
CA ASP A 56 16.21 23.05 -14.89
C ASP A 56 15.71 24.47 -15.19
N VAL A 57 16.51 25.44 -14.75
CA VAL A 57 16.28 26.89 -14.94
C VAL A 57 16.26 27.32 -16.41
N ASN A 58 16.78 26.51 -17.33
CA ASN A 58 16.74 26.82 -18.76
C ASN A 58 15.41 26.40 -19.39
N ASN A 59 14.75 25.37 -18.86
CA ASN A 59 13.50 24.81 -19.40
C ASN A 59 12.26 24.95 -18.48
N ARG A 60 12.40 25.62 -17.32
CA ARG A 60 11.35 25.74 -16.28
C ARG A 60 10.74 24.40 -15.87
N ARG A 61 11.54 23.33 -15.88
CA ARG A 61 11.11 22.00 -15.43
C ARG A 61 11.68 21.75 -14.05
N THR A 62 10.79 21.51 -13.08
CA THR A 62 11.17 21.12 -11.73
C THR A 62 10.98 19.61 -11.59
N ALA A 63 12.05 18.90 -11.27
CA ALA A 63 12.02 17.51 -10.85
C ALA A 63 12.26 17.46 -9.34
N ARG A 64 11.37 16.79 -8.62
CA ARG A 64 11.49 16.59 -7.17
C ARG A 64 11.68 15.10 -6.94
N ASP A 65 12.74 14.75 -6.24
CA ASP A 65 12.99 13.37 -5.83
C ASP A 65 13.28 13.32 -4.32
N GLU A 66 12.64 12.38 -3.63
CA GLU A 66 12.73 12.23 -2.18
C GLU A 66 13.40 10.89 -1.87
N HIS A 67 14.62 10.95 -1.33
CA HIS A 67 15.35 9.76 -0.92
C HIS A 67 15.37 9.65 0.60
N ILE A 68 14.93 8.51 1.13
CA ILE A 68 15.16 8.12 2.52
C ILE A 68 16.44 7.28 2.52
N LEU A 69 17.51 7.79 3.13
CA LEU A 69 18.78 7.08 3.21
C LEU A 69 18.99 6.54 4.61
N SER A 70 18.89 5.21 4.73
CA SER A 70 19.32 4.45 5.90
C SER A 70 20.58 3.66 5.51
N PRO A 71 21.81 4.20 5.67
CA PRO A 71 23.00 3.39 5.47
C PRO A 71 23.09 2.33 6.57
N THR A 72 23.27 1.07 6.18
CA THR A 72 23.52 -0.02 7.13
C THR A 72 24.82 0.23 7.89
N SER A 73 24.95 -0.32 9.10
CA SER A 73 26.15 -0.16 9.93
C SER A 73 27.42 -0.60 9.20
N GLN A 74 27.31 -1.64 8.37
CA GLN A 74 28.41 -2.26 7.63
C GLN A 74 28.92 -1.37 6.49
N GLN A 75 28.03 -0.68 5.77
CA GLN A 75 28.40 0.30 4.73
C GLN A 75 29.13 1.54 5.29
N ARG A 76 28.96 1.83 6.59
CA ARG A 76 29.67 2.95 7.25
C ARG A 76 31.12 2.60 7.55
N GLU A 77 31.41 1.34 7.87
CA GLU A 77 32.77 0.89 8.21
C GLU A 77 33.64 0.66 6.98
N GLU A 78 33.12 -0.03 5.95
CA GLU A 78 33.92 -0.49 4.80
C GLU A 78 34.45 0.66 3.92
N THR A 79 33.71 1.75 3.76
CA THR A 79 34.06 2.80 2.80
C THR A 79 34.78 4.00 3.43
N PHE A 80 34.66 4.24 4.74
CA PHE A 80 35.04 5.54 5.33
C PHE A 80 35.74 5.49 6.71
N GLY A 81 35.86 4.32 7.33
CA GLY A 81 36.52 4.14 8.63
C GLY A 81 35.68 4.60 9.84
N PRO A 82 36.08 4.21 11.07
CA PRO A 82 35.23 4.24 12.27
C PRO A 82 34.96 5.62 12.89
N LEU A 83 35.47 6.72 12.33
CA LEU A 83 35.45 8.06 12.95
C LEU A 83 34.84 9.18 12.07
N ALA A 84 34.22 8.85 10.95
CA ALA A 84 33.59 9.86 10.10
C ALA A 84 32.24 10.35 10.66
N HIS A 85 32.03 11.67 10.72
CA HIS A 85 30.78 12.26 11.20
C HIS A 85 29.60 11.82 10.29
N PRO A 86 28.44 11.41 10.84
CA PRO A 86 27.30 10.90 10.05
C PRO A 86 26.84 11.82 8.92
N LEU A 87 26.95 13.14 9.11
CA LEU A 87 26.63 14.12 8.07
C LEU A 87 27.65 14.17 6.94
N ASP A 88 28.94 13.97 7.21
CA ASP A 88 29.97 13.93 6.17
C ASP A 88 29.89 12.62 5.36
N LEU A 89 29.50 11.53 6.00
CA LEU A 89 29.20 10.24 5.38
C LEU A 89 27.99 10.33 4.42
N LYS A 90 26.87 10.87 4.91
CA LYS A 90 25.65 11.11 4.11
C LYS A 90 25.94 12.05 2.94
N ARG A 91 26.78 13.08 3.15
CA ARG A 91 27.17 14.08 2.15
C ARG A 91 27.98 13.49 1.00
N LYS A 92 29.04 12.73 1.27
CA LYS A 92 29.90 12.14 0.21
C LYS A 92 29.16 11.09 -0.62
N PHE A 93 28.34 10.27 0.03
CA PHE A 93 27.47 9.31 -0.66
C PHE A 93 26.48 10.01 -1.60
N LEU A 94 25.84 11.10 -1.15
CA LEU A 94 24.92 11.88 -1.98
C LEU A 94 25.61 12.57 -3.15
N GLU A 95 26.80 13.14 -2.93
CA GLU A 95 27.57 13.77 -4.01
C GLU A 95 27.87 12.73 -5.10
N GLY A 96 28.26 11.51 -4.73
CA GLY A 96 28.43 10.38 -5.65
C GLY A 96 27.15 10.00 -6.41
N GLU A 97 26.04 9.78 -5.70
CA GLU A 97 24.76 9.39 -6.33
C GLU A 97 24.17 10.48 -7.23
N ILE A 98 24.29 11.76 -6.85
CA ILE A 98 23.88 12.88 -7.71
C ILE A 98 24.75 12.93 -8.98
N PHE A 99 26.07 12.72 -8.87
CA PHE A 99 26.94 12.65 -10.06
C PHE A 99 26.60 11.45 -10.95
N ARG A 100 26.23 10.31 -10.36
CA ARG A 100 25.80 9.09 -11.06
C ARG A 100 24.44 9.27 -11.76
N LEU A 101 23.43 9.82 -11.07
CA LEU A 101 22.10 10.15 -11.62
C LEU A 101 22.17 11.15 -12.77
N LEU A 102 23.16 12.05 -12.74
CA LEU A 102 23.44 13.02 -13.81
C LEU A 102 24.33 12.44 -14.95
N GLY A 103 24.62 11.14 -14.93
CA GLY A 103 25.29 10.42 -16.02
C GLY A 103 26.80 10.65 -16.12
N ARG A 104 27.48 11.00 -15.03
CA ARG A 104 28.95 11.11 -15.03
C ARG A 104 29.59 9.80 -14.57
N LYS A 105 30.41 9.19 -15.41
CA LYS A 105 31.30 8.08 -15.03
C LYS A 105 32.45 8.64 -14.22
N GLY A 106 32.56 8.22 -12.95
CA GLY A 106 33.74 8.49 -12.15
C GLY A 106 33.50 8.36 -10.65
N VAL A 107 33.28 7.12 -10.18
CA VAL A 107 33.85 6.47 -8.97
C VAL A 107 33.66 4.96 -9.20
N ASP A 108 34.66 4.15 -8.85
CA ASP A 108 34.78 2.74 -9.22
C ASP A 108 33.53 1.89 -8.93
N ASP A 109 33.24 1.03 -9.92
CA ASP A 109 31.97 0.35 -10.14
C ASP A 109 31.99 -1.05 -9.51
N HIS A 110 31.43 -1.17 -8.30
CA HIS A 110 31.16 -2.46 -7.65
C HIS A 110 29.77 -2.43 -6.97
N SER A 111 28.71 -2.47 -7.77
CA SER A 111 27.41 -3.01 -7.30
C SER A 111 26.57 -3.45 -8.50
N GLU A 112 26.66 -4.73 -8.83
CA GLU A 112 25.65 -5.42 -9.63
C GLU A 112 24.38 -5.52 -8.76
N ASP A 113 23.39 -4.65 -9.02
CA ASP A 113 21.95 -4.84 -8.79
C ASP A 113 21.23 -3.49 -8.69
N ILE A 114 21.12 -2.77 -9.80
CA ILE A 114 20.20 -1.62 -9.90
C ILE A 114 19.44 -1.69 -11.23
N PHE A 115 18.14 -1.92 -11.11
CA PHE A 115 17.17 -1.85 -12.21
C PHE A 115 17.40 -0.60 -13.08
N PRO A 116 17.40 -0.72 -14.41
CA PRO A 116 17.64 0.42 -15.28
C PRO A 116 16.52 1.46 -15.12
N ILE A 117 16.89 2.65 -14.63
CA ILE A 117 16.05 3.86 -14.66
C ILE A 117 15.88 4.28 -16.12
N ARG A 118 14.99 3.59 -16.85
CA ARG A 118 14.47 4.06 -18.13
C ARG A 118 13.44 5.15 -17.83
N LYS A 119 13.80 6.42 -18.05
CA LYS A 119 12.89 7.59 -18.25
C LYS A 119 11.44 7.41 -17.76
N PHE A 120 11.24 7.26 -16.44
CA PHE A 120 9.89 7.33 -15.87
C PHE A 120 9.58 8.79 -15.56
N SER A 121 8.97 9.49 -16.50
CA SER A 121 8.02 10.54 -16.12
C SER A 121 6.83 9.78 -15.52
N PRO A 122 6.51 9.92 -14.22
CA PRO A 122 5.34 9.28 -13.67
C PRO A 122 4.17 9.73 -14.53
N ARG A 123 3.55 8.80 -15.27
CA ARG A 123 2.27 9.09 -15.92
C ARG A 123 1.30 9.30 -14.78
N MET A 124 1.17 10.56 -14.43
CA MET A 124 0.18 11.08 -13.52
C MET A 124 -1.17 10.48 -13.95
N TRP A 125 -2.04 10.06 -13.02
CA TRP A 125 -3.32 9.39 -13.31
C TRP A 125 -4.37 10.38 -13.90
N VAL A 126 -3.93 11.14 -14.92
CA VAL A 126 -4.55 12.35 -15.46
C VAL A 126 -5.67 12.02 -16.43
N GLY A 127 -5.65 10.83 -17.03
CA GLY A 127 -6.71 10.36 -17.93
C GLY A 127 -8.08 10.27 -17.25
N ASP A 128 -8.11 10.07 -15.93
CA ASP A 128 -9.33 9.77 -15.17
C ASP A 128 -9.66 10.78 -14.06
N ALA A 129 -9.07 11.99 -14.09
CA ALA A 129 -9.30 13.02 -13.07
C ALA A 129 -10.78 13.33 -12.83
N LYS A 130 -11.63 13.22 -13.86
CA LYS A 130 -13.09 13.36 -13.73
C LYS A 130 -13.70 12.22 -12.90
N LYS A 131 -13.30 10.97 -13.12
CA LYS A 131 -13.79 9.81 -12.35
C LYS A 131 -13.29 9.85 -10.92
N ILE A 132 -12.02 10.22 -10.70
CA ILE A 132 -11.47 10.42 -9.35
C ILE A 132 -12.30 11.44 -8.56
N LYS A 133 -12.70 12.56 -9.20
CA LYS A 133 -13.59 13.57 -8.58
C LYS A 133 -15.01 13.08 -8.31
N GLN A 134 -15.47 12.06 -9.03
CA GLN A 134 -16.79 11.45 -8.84
C GLN A 134 -16.77 10.32 -7.80
N ALA A 135 -15.58 9.83 -7.43
CA ALA A 135 -15.43 8.80 -6.44
C ALA A 135 -15.95 9.25 -5.07
N LYS A 136 -16.64 8.33 -4.39
CA LYS A 136 -17.20 8.50 -3.04
C LYS A 136 -16.57 7.56 -2.02
N CYS A 137 -15.94 6.49 -2.48
CA CYS A 137 -15.26 5.53 -1.63
C CYS A 137 -13.96 5.04 -2.26
N LEU A 138 -12.98 4.76 -1.42
CA LEU A 138 -11.80 3.96 -1.73
C LEU A 138 -11.89 2.64 -0.95
N PHE A 139 -11.79 1.51 -1.65
CA PHE A 139 -11.65 0.19 -1.05
C PHE A 139 -10.22 -0.30 -1.32
N GLU A 140 -9.47 -0.60 -0.26
CA GLU A 140 -8.04 -0.88 -0.36
C GLU A 140 -7.71 -2.20 0.34
N ASP A 141 -7.00 -3.11 -0.34
CA ASP A 141 -6.47 -4.29 0.33
C ASP A 141 -5.46 -3.90 1.44
N ALA A 142 -5.41 -4.72 2.47
CA ALA A 142 -4.48 -4.54 3.57
C ALA A 142 -3.11 -5.13 3.24
N ASP A 143 -3.05 -6.43 2.98
CA ASP A 143 -1.82 -7.21 2.89
C ASP A 143 -1.22 -7.08 1.48
N GLY A 144 0.08 -6.77 1.38
CA GLY A 144 0.72 -6.49 0.08
C GLY A 144 0.42 -5.10 -0.49
N CYS A 145 -0.47 -4.35 0.16
CA CYS A 145 -0.80 -2.96 -0.13
C CYS A 145 -0.45 -2.05 1.06
N PHE A 146 -1.40 -1.80 1.96
CA PHE A 146 -1.24 -0.87 3.08
C PHE A 146 -0.26 -1.37 4.17
N ILE A 147 -0.18 -2.69 4.31
CA ILE A 147 0.76 -3.45 5.14
C ILE A 147 1.57 -4.32 4.16
N PRO A 148 2.87 -4.50 4.36
CA PRO A 148 3.63 -5.41 3.52
C PRO A 148 3.13 -6.86 3.66
N LEU A 149 3.58 -7.73 2.77
CA LEU A 149 3.32 -9.16 2.86
C LEU A 149 3.85 -9.74 4.19
N ALA A 150 3.27 -10.86 4.63
CA ALA A 150 3.53 -11.43 5.95
C ALA A 150 5.00 -11.85 6.21
N ASP A 151 5.78 -12.01 5.15
CA ASP A 151 7.21 -12.32 5.17
C ASP A 151 8.10 -11.08 5.44
N LYS A 152 7.52 -9.88 5.48
CA LYS A 152 8.25 -8.62 5.63
C LYS A 152 7.83 -7.86 6.88
N PRO A 153 8.78 -7.20 7.58
CA PRO A 153 8.44 -6.33 8.69
C PRO A 153 7.68 -5.10 8.20
N VAL A 154 6.70 -4.65 8.99
CA VAL A 154 5.97 -3.41 8.71
C VAL A 154 6.93 -2.22 8.77
N ASN A 155 7.05 -1.48 7.66
CA ASN A 155 7.74 -0.20 7.69
C ASN A 155 6.82 0.85 8.33
N ILE A 156 7.08 1.14 9.61
CA ILE A 156 6.27 2.09 10.38
C ILE A 156 6.27 3.46 9.72
N GLY A 157 7.42 3.93 9.19
CA GLY A 157 7.49 5.23 8.51
C GLY A 157 6.56 5.33 7.31
N GLU A 158 6.52 4.30 6.47
CA GLU A 158 5.60 4.25 5.32
C GLU A 158 4.14 4.14 5.76
N TYR A 159 3.87 3.36 6.81
CA TYR A 159 2.53 3.28 7.41
C TYR A 159 2.04 4.64 7.90
N LEU A 160 2.90 5.41 8.59
CA LEU A 160 2.59 6.75 9.09
C LEU A 160 2.29 7.72 7.94
N LEU A 161 3.12 7.71 6.89
CA LEU A 161 2.93 8.58 5.73
C LEU A 161 1.63 8.25 4.97
N ASN A 162 1.29 6.97 4.86
CA ASN A 162 0.02 6.55 4.25
C ASN A 162 -1.18 6.95 5.12
N ALA A 163 -1.05 6.86 6.44
CA ALA A 163 -2.08 7.34 7.36
C ALA A 163 -2.31 8.85 7.20
N GLU A 164 -1.25 9.66 7.17
CA GLU A 164 -1.37 11.10 6.98
C GLU A 164 -2.02 11.44 5.62
N LEU A 165 -1.61 10.78 4.54
CA LEU A 165 -2.19 11.01 3.22
C LEU A 165 -3.66 10.57 3.15
N SER A 166 -4.05 9.50 3.84
CA SER A 166 -5.43 9.04 3.83
C SER A 166 -6.40 10.07 4.42
N ALA A 167 -5.92 10.91 5.34
CA ALA A 167 -6.66 12.05 5.89
C ALA A 167 -7.04 13.08 4.82
N SER A 168 -6.21 13.20 3.78
CA SER A 168 -6.40 14.15 2.67
C SER A 168 -7.30 13.64 1.55
N LEU A 169 -7.73 12.37 1.61
CA LEU A 169 -8.60 11.79 0.58
C LEU A 169 -9.98 12.47 0.62
N PRO A 170 -10.54 12.87 -0.53
CA PRO A 170 -11.81 13.60 -0.59
C PRO A 170 -13.05 12.73 -0.33
N PHE A 171 -12.86 11.47 0.05
CA PHE A 171 -13.91 10.46 0.15
C PHE A 171 -13.67 9.52 1.35
N ASP A 172 -14.54 8.53 1.53
CA ASP A 172 -14.45 7.56 2.62
C ASP A 172 -13.52 6.39 2.21
N LYS A 173 -12.52 6.10 3.05
CA LYS A 173 -11.62 4.95 2.88
C LYS A 173 -12.12 3.74 3.66
N TYR A 174 -12.07 2.57 3.04
CA TYR A 174 -12.41 1.28 3.61
C TYR A 174 -11.30 0.27 3.31
N TYR A 175 -10.97 -0.60 4.25
CA TYR A 175 -10.14 -1.77 3.92
C TYR A 175 -10.98 -2.87 3.27
N ALA A 176 -10.37 -3.73 2.46
CA ALA A 176 -10.99 -4.92 1.90
C ALA A 176 -10.05 -6.12 1.98
N THR A 177 -10.13 -6.90 3.06
CA THR A 177 -9.10 -7.86 3.45
C THR A 177 -9.66 -9.21 3.90
N GLY A 178 -8.81 -10.24 3.82
CA GLY A 178 -9.04 -11.55 4.43
C GLY A 178 -8.89 -11.56 5.96
N ARG A 179 -8.39 -10.49 6.57
CA ARG A 179 -8.20 -10.35 8.02
C ARG A 179 -9.51 -10.36 8.79
N THR A 180 -9.42 -10.66 10.08
CA THR A 180 -10.53 -10.61 11.03
C THR A 180 -10.98 -9.18 11.28
N ASN A 181 -12.22 -9.02 11.78
CA ASN A 181 -12.72 -7.73 12.23
C ASN A 181 -11.84 -7.09 13.34
N ALA A 182 -11.28 -7.91 14.24
CA ALA A 182 -10.43 -7.42 15.33
C ALA A 182 -9.12 -6.82 14.80
N GLU A 183 -8.48 -7.49 13.84
CA GLU A 183 -7.26 -6.99 13.18
C GLU A 183 -7.54 -5.70 12.40
N CYS A 184 -8.63 -5.66 11.62
CA CYS A 184 -9.02 -4.46 10.87
C CYS A 184 -9.28 -3.27 11.81
N ARG A 185 -9.95 -3.50 12.94
CA ARG A 185 -10.18 -2.46 13.95
C ARG A 185 -8.87 -1.97 14.56
N LEU A 186 -7.91 -2.87 14.81
CA LEU A 186 -6.60 -2.48 15.33
C LEU A 186 -5.85 -1.61 14.30
N MET A 187 -5.82 -2.02 13.04
CA MET A 187 -5.24 -1.23 11.94
C MET A 187 -5.89 0.15 11.85
N ALA A 188 -7.22 0.22 11.82
CA ALA A 188 -7.94 1.48 11.74
C ALA A 188 -7.62 2.42 12.93
N LYS A 189 -7.52 1.87 14.15
CA LYS A 189 -7.13 2.64 15.34
C LYS A 189 -5.71 3.20 15.23
N TYR A 190 -4.77 2.43 14.69
CA TYR A 190 -3.41 2.91 14.47
C TYR A 190 -3.39 4.00 13.40
N GLU A 191 -4.02 3.78 12.25
CA GLU A 191 -4.11 4.77 11.18
C GLU A 191 -4.72 6.10 11.69
N GLU A 192 -5.83 6.03 12.44
CA GLU A 192 -6.48 7.21 13.03
C GLU A 192 -5.61 7.93 14.07
N ARG A 193 -4.82 7.20 14.86
CA ARG A 193 -3.90 7.80 15.83
C ARG A 193 -2.85 8.68 15.16
N PHE A 194 -2.54 8.42 13.89
CA PHE A 194 -1.59 9.18 13.08
C PHE A 194 -2.29 10.13 12.10
N GLY A 195 -3.54 10.51 12.40
CA GLY A 195 -4.29 11.51 11.65
C GLY A 195 -5.06 10.97 10.45
N GLY A 196 -4.90 9.69 10.11
CA GLY A 196 -5.60 9.08 8.99
C GLY A 196 -7.10 8.89 9.21
N LYS A 197 -7.79 8.55 8.12
CA LYS A 197 -9.24 8.38 8.11
C LYS A 197 -9.61 7.00 7.59
N VAL A 198 -10.23 6.17 8.45
CA VAL A 198 -10.79 4.87 8.06
C VAL A 198 -12.27 4.80 8.42
N SER A 199 -13.11 4.65 7.40
CA SER A 199 -14.58 4.71 7.52
C SER A 199 -15.23 3.35 7.75
N GLY A 200 -14.46 2.27 7.61
CA GLY A 200 -14.93 0.90 7.78
C GLY A 200 -14.01 -0.11 7.10
N TRP A 201 -14.49 -1.34 6.96
CA TRP A 201 -13.78 -2.40 6.24
C TRP A 201 -14.71 -3.54 5.83
N ILE A 202 -14.31 -4.22 4.76
CA ILE A 202 -14.76 -5.55 4.39
C ILE A 202 -13.76 -6.54 5.02
N ALA A 203 -14.24 -7.42 5.89
CA ALA A 203 -13.42 -8.40 6.60
C ALA A 203 -13.75 -9.83 6.15
N GLU A 204 -12.84 -10.76 6.47
CA GLU A 204 -13.01 -12.19 6.23
C GLU A 204 -13.36 -12.50 4.76
N ASN A 205 -12.66 -11.86 3.82
CA ASN A 205 -12.84 -12.05 2.37
C ASN A 205 -14.27 -11.75 1.88
N GLY A 206 -14.95 -10.76 2.46
CA GLY A 206 -16.29 -10.35 2.01
C GLY A 206 -17.44 -10.86 2.88
N CYS A 207 -17.16 -11.67 3.90
CA CYS A 207 -18.21 -12.19 4.79
C CYS A 207 -18.87 -11.10 5.65
N LEU A 208 -18.13 -10.04 5.94
CA LEU A 208 -18.56 -8.96 6.81
C LEU A 208 -18.27 -7.61 6.16
N PHE A 209 -19.22 -6.69 6.26
CA PHE A 209 -18.97 -5.27 6.08
C PHE A 209 -19.20 -4.54 7.40
N ILE A 210 -18.19 -3.78 7.84
CA ILE A 210 -18.24 -3.01 9.07
C ILE A 210 -18.16 -1.54 8.71
N ARG A 211 -19.17 -0.77 9.10
CA ARG A 211 -19.17 0.68 8.99
C ARG A 211 -18.82 1.29 10.34
N ARG A 212 -17.76 2.08 10.38
CA ARG A 212 -17.39 2.80 11.60
C ARG A 212 -18.31 3.96 11.85
N GLN A 213 -18.65 4.14 13.13
CA GLN A 213 -19.42 5.28 13.58
C GLN A 213 -18.65 6.05 14.64
N LYS A 214 -18.32 7.32 14.35
CA LYS A 214 -17.60 8.17 15.30
C LYS A 214 -18.42 8.36 16.57
N GLY A 215 -17.83 8.00 17.72
CA GLY A 215 -18.47 8.11 19.03
C GLY A 215 -19.60 7.12 19.28
N LYS A 216 -19.79 6.12 18.41
CA LYS A 216 -20.81 5.06 18.56
C LYS A 216 -20.18 3.70 18.32
N LYS A 217 -20.96 2.65 18.58
CA LYS A 217 -20.59 1.28 18.25
C LYS A 217 -20.57 1.12 16.73
N ASP A 218 -19.59 0.39 16.21
CA ASP A 218 -19.52 0.07 14.78
C ASP A 218 -20.78 -0.71 14.35
N GLU A 219 -21.29 -0.40 13.16
CA GLU A 219 -22.36 -1.16 12.51
C GLU A 219 -21.74 -2.37 11.80
N ILE A 220 -22.23 -3.56 12.14
CA ILE A 220 -21.73 -4.82 11.59
C ILE A 220 -22.81 -5.43 10.71
N HIS A 221 -22.50 -5.60 9.44
CA HIS A 221 -23.38 -6.21 8.45
C HIS A 221 -22.79 -7.55 8.02
N ILE A 222 -23.54 -8.63 8.24
CA ILE A 222 -23.17 -9.97 7.77
C ILE A 222 -23.67 -10.11 6.33
N HIS A 223 -22.84 -10.67 5.45
CA HIS A 223 -23.22 -10.87 4.06
C HIS A 223 -24.49 -11.75 3.98
N PRO A 224 -25.51 -11.38 3.19
CA PRO A 224 -26.84 -12.02 3.23
C PRO A 224 -26.85 -13.48 2.76
N ALA A 225 -25.82 -13.91 2.02
CA ALA A 225 -25.64 -15.30 1.61
C ALA A 225 -25.16 -16.23 2.75
N ILE A 226 -24.86 -15.70 3.94
CA ILE A 226 -24.44 -16.50 5.09
C ILE A 226 -25.68 -16.87 5.90
N ASP A 227 -25.97 -18.17 5.96
CA ASP A 227 -27.04 -18.73 6.78
C ASP A 227 -26.50 -19.62 7.92
N ASP A 228 -27.39 -20.10 8.78
CA ASP A 228 -27.03 -20.95 9.91
C ASP A 228 -26.44 -22.30 9.48
N LYS A 229 -26.81 -22.80 8.29
CA LYS A 229 -26.27 -24.04 7.73
C LYS A 229 -24.79 -23.87 7.37
N ILE A 230 -24.44 -22.79 6.67
CA ILE A 230 -23.07 -22.42 6.32
C ILE A 230 -22.23 -22.23 7.59
N VAL A 231 -22.75 -21.47 8.56
CA VAL A 231 -22.04 -21.24 9.85
C VAL A 231 -21.79 -22.56 10.57
N SER A 232 -22.76 -23.47 10.58
CA SER A 232 -22.62 -24.78 11.20
C SER A 232 -21.56 -25.64 10.50
N GLN A 233 -21.54 -25.65 9.16
CA GLN A 233 -20.51 -26.35 8.39
C GLN A 233 -19.11 -25.77 8.61
N LEU A 234 -18.96 -24.45 8.66
CA LEU A 234 -17.66 -23.81 8.92
C LEU A 234 -17.12 -24.13 10.31
N LYS A 235 -17.98 -24.14 11.34
CA LYS A 235 -17.59 -24.58 12.70
C LYS A 235 -17.17 -26.03 12.73
N ALA A 236 -17.87 -26.90 12.00
CA ALA A 236 -17.50 -28.31 11.88
C ALA A 236 -16.14 -28.46 11.17
N THR A 237 -15.94 -27.73 10.07
CA THR A 237 -14.66 -27.63 9.34
C THR A 237 -13.53 -27.18 10.26
N GLU A 238 -13.73 -26.12 11.05
CA GLU A 238 -12.75 -25.65 12.03
C GLU A 238 -12.36 -26.75 13.03
N LYS A 239 -13.37 -27.44 13.60
CA LYS A 239 -13.13 -28.54 14.55
C LYS A 239 -12.34 -29.70 13.93
N ILE A 240 -12.64 -30.05 12.67
CA ILE A 240 -11.93 -31.11 11.93
C ILE A 240 -10.48 -30.69 11.70
N LEU A 241 -10.25 -29.46 11.23
CA LEU A 241 -8.91 -28.99 10.87
C LEU A 241 -8.00 -28.77 12.08
N LYS A 242 -8.54 -28.52 13.29
CA LYS A 242 -7.75 -28.51 14.53
C LYS A 242 -7.00 -29.82 14.78
N GLY A 243 -7.51 -30.94 14.28
CA GLY A 243 -6.88 -32.25 14.40
C GLY A 243 -6.03 -32.68 13.20
N PHE A 244 -5.85 -31.82 12.18
CA PHE A 244 -5.24 -32.23 10.91
C PHE A 244 -3.71 -32.30 10.95
N GLY A 245 -3.06 -31.53 11.82
CA GLY A 245 -1.63 -31.70 12.15
C GLY A 245 -0.62 -31.19 11.10
N LYS A 246 -1.08 -30.53 10.02
CA LYS A 246 -0.23 -29.95 8.96
C LYS A 246 -0.19 -28.42 8.96
N GLY A 247 -0.55 -27.81 10.09
CA GLY A 247 -0.82 -26.38 10.15
C GLY A 247 -1.69 -25.99 11.34
N ILE A 248 -2.06 -24.72 11.36
CA ILE A 248 -2.86 -24.11 12.41
C ILE A 248 -4.00 -23.29 11.80
N ILE A 249 -5.12 -23.20 12.51
CA ILE A 249 -6.22 -22.34 12.09
C ILE A 249 -5.93 -20.93 12.57
N GLN A 250 -6.10 -19.95 11.68
CA GLN A 250 -6.07 -18.54 12.05
C GLN A 250 -7.20 -18.25 13.05
N PRO A 251 -6.88 -17.79 14.27
CA PRO A 251 -7.89 -17.55 15.28
C PRO A 251 -8.74 -16.31 14.97
N GLY A 252 -9.97 -16.28 15.49
CA GLY A 252 -10.81 -15.08 15.52
C GLY A 252 -11.71 -14.87 14.30
N LYS A 253 -11.60 -15.71 13.26
CA LYS A 253 -12.54 -15.72 12.12
C LYS A 253 -13.86 -16.37 12.52
N ARG A 254 -14.97 -15.82 12.05
CA ARG A 254 -16.33 -16.31 12.39
C ARG A 254 -17.05 -16.94 11.20
N PHE A 255 -16.76 -16.47 10.00
CA PHE A 255 -17.49 -16.81 8.78
C PHE A 255 -16.57 -17.32 7.67
N CYS A 256 -15.28 -17.48 7.94
CA CYS A 256 -14.37 -18.26 7.10
C CYS A 256 -13.39 -19.03 7.98
N VAL A 257 -12.72 -20.02 7.40
CA VAL A 257 -11.64 -20.76 8.05
C VAL A 257 -10.39 -20.61 7.21
N SER A 258 -9.33 -20.07 7.79
CA SER A 258 -8.02 -20.01 7.15
C SER A 258 -7.07 -20.94 7.87
N TYR A 259 -6.55 -21.91 7.12
CA TYR A 259 -5.62 -22.91 7.62
C TYR A 259 -4.21 -22.55 7.16
N TRP A 260 -3.41 -22.00 8.08
CA TRP A 260 -2.00 -21.68 7.84
C TRP A 260 -1.20 -22.95 7.86
N VAL A 261 -0.46 -23.16 6.78
CA VAL A 261 0.27 -24.40 6.54
C VAL A 261 1.56 -24.38 7.36
N ALA A 262 1.86 -25.50 8.02
CA ALA A 262 3.08 -25.64 8.81
C ALA A 262 4.32 -25.67 7.89
N GLU A 263 5.47 -25.36 8.48
CA GLU A 263 6.76 -25.48 7.79
C GLU A 263 6.95 -26.90 7.21
N GLY A 264 7.54 -26.97 6.01
CA GLY A 264 7.72 -28.22 5.27
C GLY A 264 6.55 -28.64 4.39
N PHE A 265 5.44 -27.90 4.40
CA PHE A 265 4.30 -28.11 3.51
C PHE A 265 4.00 -26.86 2.67
N THR A 266 3.39 -27.04 1.50
CA THR A 266 2.80 -25.94 0.74
C THR A 266 1.29 -26.03 0.74
N SER A 267 0.61 -24.89 0.63
CA SER A 267 -0.85 -24.84 0.56
C SER A 267 -1.43 -25.61 -0.63
N ALA A 268 -0.74 -25.62 -1.77
CA ALA A 268 -1.09 -26.43 -2.92
C ALA A 268 -1.05 -27.96 -2.65
N GLN A 269 -0.14 -28.42 -1.78
CA GLN A 269 -0.08 -29.82 -1.33
C GLN A 269 -1.18 -30.14 -0.32
N VAL A 270 -1.48 -29.19 0.57
CA VAL A 270 -2.38 -29.38 1.71
C VAL A 270 -3.85 -29.25 1.31
N GLU A 271 -4.19 -28.39 0.35
CA GLU A 271 -5.57 -28.16 -0.09
C GLU A 271 -6.30 -29.46 -0.53
N PRO A 272 -5.75 -30.31 -1.42
CA PRO A 272 -6.42 -31.54 -1.83
C PRO A 272 -6.69 -32.50 -0.67
N GLU A 273 -5.80 -32.53 0.32
CA GLU A 273 -5.96 -33.35 1.52
C GLU A 273 -7.07 -32.82 2.42
N ILE A 274 -7.16 -31.50 2.60
CA ILE A 274 -8.28 -30.85 3.31
C ILE A 274 -9.60 -31.18 2.61
N ILE A 275 -9.69 -31.03 1.29
CA ILE A 275 -10.90 -31.36 0.53
C ILE A 275 -11.31 -32.83 0.75
N LYS A 276 -10.35 -33.76 0.73
CA LYS A 276 -10.58 -35.19 0.99
C LYS A 276 -11.07 -35.43 2.42
N LEU A 277 -10.44 -34.79 3.41
CA LEU A 277 -10.78 -34.89 4.82
C LEU A 277 -12.20 -34.37 5.09
N LEU A 278 -12.53 -33.18 4.60
CA LEU A 278 -13.85 -32.57 4.78
C LEU A 278 -14.95 -33.38 4.09
N ARG A 279 -14.65 -33.97 2.92
CA ARG A 279 -15.58 -34.87 2.22
C ARG A 279 -15.87 -36.12 3.04
N LYS A 280 -14.84 -36.76 3.62
CA LYS A 280 -15.01 -37.93 4.50
C LYS A 280 -15.83 -37.58 5.75
N ALA A 281 -15.71 -36.35 6.24
CA ALA A 281 -16.46 -35.86 7.40
C ALA A 281 -17.88 -35.37 7.07
N GLY A 282 -18.32 -35.47 5.81
CA GLY A 282 -19.68 -35.08 5.41
C GLY A 282 -19.90 -33.56 5.26
N ILE A 283 -18.84 -32.76 5.15
CA ILE A 283 -18.97 -31.33 4.84
C ILE A 283 -19.50 -31.16 3.41
N GLY A 284 -20.45 -30.24 3.27
CA GLY A 284 -21.18 -29.97 2.03
C GLY A 284 -20.26 -29.73 0.84
N GLU A 285 -20.70 -30.15 -0.34
CA GLU A 285 -19.98 -29.92 -1.60
C GLU A 285 -19.82 -28.42 -1.87
N GLU A 286 -20.79 -27.62 -1.46
CA GLU A 286 -20.79 -26.16 -1.59
C GLU A 286 -19.59 -25.52 -0.89
N ILE A 287 -19.30 -25.91 0.36
CA ILE A 287 -18.14 -25.41 1.12
C ILE A 287 -16.83 -25.97 0.55
N ARG A 288 -16.83 -27.21 0.08
CA ARG A 288 -15.61 -27.83 -0.48
C ARG A 288 -15.19 -27.21 -1.81
N ARG A 289 -16.14 -26.66 -2.59
CA ARG A 289 -15.86 -25.96 -3.85
C ARG A 289 -15.41 -24.50 -3.68
N SER A 290 -15.60 -23.92 -2.50
CA SER A 290 -15.15 -22.57 -2.16
C SER A 290 -13.80 -22.55 -1.43
N ILE A 291 -13.09 -23.68 -1.43
CA ILE A 291 -11.73 -23.78 -0.92
C ILE A 291 -10.77 -23.23 -1.97
N THR A 292 -9.90 -22.34 -1.52
CA THR A 292 -8.82 -21.75 -2.33
C THR A 292 -7.54 -21.75 -1.51
N HIS A 293 -6.40 -21.50 -2.14
CA HIS A 293 -5.16 -21.28 -1.42
C HIS A 293 -4.41 -20.02 -1.87
N THR A 294 -3.67 -19.46 -0.93
CA THR A 294 -2.60 -18.48 -1.13
C THR A 294 -1.25 -19.15 -0.89
N ALA A 295 -0.13 -18.43 -0.99
CA ALA A 295 1.19 -19.01 -0.71
C ALA A 295 1.30 -19.60 0.72
N ALA A 296 0.61 -19.00 1.70
CA ALA A 296 0.75 -19.36 3.13
C ALA A 296 -0.44 -20.14 3.72
N ALA A 297 -1.61 -20.08 3.09
CA ALA A 297 -2.85 -20.57 3.69
C ALA A 297 -3.77 -21.28 2.70
N VAL A 298 -4.58 -22.20 3.23
CA VAL A 298 -5.79 -22.71 2.57
C VAL A 298 -6.99 -22.01 3.20
N ASP A 299 -7.72 -21.26 2.38
CA ASP A 299 -8.88 -20.47 2.78
C ASP A 299 -10.18 -21.16 2.38
N ILE A 300 -11.05 -21.37 3.36
CA ILE A 300 -12.40 -21.92 3.20
C ILE A 300 -13.40 -20.80 3.48
N THR A 301 -13.99 -20.27 2.41
CA THR A 301 -14.98 -19.19 2.47
C THR A 301 -16.38 -19.73 2.21
N PRO A 302 -17.45 -19.02 2.61
CA PRO A 302 -18.80 -19.39 2.21
C PRO A 302 -18.94 -19.40 0.68
N PRO A 303 -19.80 -20.27 0.11
CA PRO A 303 -19.95 -20.38 -1.33
C PRO A 303 -20.44 -19.06 -1.94
N GLY A 304 -19.76 -18.61 -3.00
CA GLY A 304 -20.11 -17.37 -3.68
C GLY A 304 -19.78 -16.09 -2.92
N ILE A 305 -19.07 -16.16 -1.79
CA ILE A 305 -18.59 -14.97 -1.06
C ILE A 305 -17.11 -14.76 -1.30
N ASN A 306 -16.74 -13.55 -1.74
CA ASN A 306 -15.36 -13.12 -1.93
C ASN A 306 -15.27 -11.58 -1.83
N LYS A 307 -14.09 -10.99 -2.06
CA LYS A 307 -13.91 -9.53 -2.05
C LYS A 307 -14.79 -8.82 -3.09
N GLU A 308 -15.11 -9.45 -4.22
CA GLU A 308 -16.03 -8.91 -5.23
C GLU A 308 -17.45 -8.76 -4.68
N THR A 309 -18.05 -9.84 -4.16
CA THR A 309 -19.39 -9.76 -3.59
C THR A 309 -19.41 -8.92 -2.32
N GLY A 310 -18.33 -8.93 -1.54
CA GLY A 310 -18.13 -8.04 -0.40
C GLY A 310 -18.14 -6.56 -0.77
N LEU A 311 -17.47 -6.17 -1.87
CA LEU A 311 -17.49 -4.80 -2.40
C LEU A 311 -18.91 -4.38 -2.79
N LEU A 312 -19.60 -5.23 -3.55
CA LEU A 312 -20.96 -4.94 -4.00
C LEU A 312 -21.94 -4.82 -2.82
N PHE A 313 -21.83 -5.72 -1.85
CA PHE A 313 -22.59 -5.68 -0.61
C PHE A 313 -22.31 -4.40 0.20
N ALA A 314 -21.05 -4.03 0.36
CA ALA A 314 -20.68 -2.77 1.03
C ALA A 314 -21.25 -1.54 0.31
N CYS A 315 -21.18 -1.52 -1.03
CA CYS A 315 -21.76 -0.44 -1.85
C CYS A 315 -23.28 -0.32 -1.65
N GLU A 316 -24.00 -1.43 -1.56
CA GLU A 316 -25.44 -1.45 -1.28
C GLU A 316 -25.75 -0.82 0.09
N ILE A 317 -25.05 -1.27 1.14
CA ILE A 317 -25.22 -0.73 2.50
C ILE A 317 -24.89 0.77 2.57
N LEU A 318 -23.84 1.19 1.88
CA LEU A 318 -23.42 2.60 1.81
C LEU A 318 -24.30 3.45 0.88
N ARG A 319 -25.18 2.83 0.09
CA ARG A 319 -25.94 3.47 -0.99
C ARG A 319 -25.04 4.23 -1.98
N VAL A 320 -23.89 3.63 -2.29
CA VAL A 320 -22.91 4.13 -3.26
C VAL A 320 -22.95 3.25 -4.49
N ASN A 321 -23.05 3.85 -5.67
CA ASN A 321 -22.93 3.11 -6.92
C ASN A 321 -21.46 2.67 -7.12
N PRO A 322 -21.17 1.40 -7.45
CA PRO A 322 -19.79 0.92 -7.69
C PRO A 322 -18.99 1.72 -8.74
N LYS A 323 -19.67 2.44 -9.64
CA LYS A 323 -19.00 3.38 -10.57
C LYS A 323 -18.30 4.54 -9.88
N ASN A 324 -18.67 4.84 -8.64
CA ASN A 324 -18.11 5.90 -7.82
C ASN A 324 -17.12 5.34 -6.79
N THR A 325 -16.50 4.18 -7.06
CA THR A 325 -15.49 3.60 -6.17
C THR A 325 -14.13 3.54 -6.86
N ILE A 326 -13.09 3.73 -6.06
CA ILE A 326 -11.72 3.38 -6.41
C ILE A 326 -11.36 2.11 -5.63
N VAL A 327 -10.73 1.14 -6.28
CA VAL A 327 -10.29 -0.11 -5.66
C VAL A 327 -8.77 -0.25 -5.79
N VAL A 328 -8.10 -0.62 -4.70
CA VAL A 328 -6.67 -0.89 -4.64
C VAL A 328 -6.41 -2.32 -4.15
N GLY A 329 -5.50 -3.03 -4.81
CA GLY A 329 -5.10 -4.39 -4.47
C GLY A 329 -3.88 -4.82 -5.29
N ASP A 330 -3.28 -5.94 -4.94
CA ASP A 330 -2.01 -6.41 -5.54
C ASP A 330 -2.04 -7.89 -5.92
N ALA A 331 -3.04 -8.65 -5.50
CA ALA A 331 -3.07 -10.08 -5.72
C ALA A 331 -4.33 -10.57 -6.46
N LYS A 332 -4.28 -11.82 -6.91
CA LYS A 332 -5.41 -12.53 -7.53
C LYS A 332 -6.72 -12.46 -6.73
N GLY A 333 -6.63 -12.41 -5.40
CA GLY A 333 -7.79 -12.24 -4.51
C GLY A 333 -8.55 -10.92 -4.72
N ASP A 334 -7.89 -9.89 -5.22
CA ASP A 334 -8.44 -8.55 -5.44
C ASP A 334 -9.03 -8.37 -6.83
N ALA A 335 -8.64 -9.23 -7.77
CA ALA A 335 -9.04 -9.14 -9.18
C ALA A 335 -10.56 -9.06 -9.36
N GLY A 336 -11.32 -9.79 -8.53
CA GLY A 336 -12.77 -9.74 -8.54
C GLY A 336 -13.33 -8.35 -8.20
N MET A 337 -12.88 -7.74 -7.09
CA MET A 337 -13.36 -6.43 -6.67
C MET A 337 -12.94 -5.32 -7.63
N MET A 338 -11.72 -5.40 -8.18
CA MET A 338 -11.27 -4.49 -9.24
C MET A 338 -12.13 -4.61 -10.50
N ARG A 339 -12.39 -5.83 -10.99
CA ARG A 339 -13.29 -6.05 -12.14
C ARG A 339 -14.69 -5.51 -11.88
N ALA A 340 -15.23 -5.70 -10.69
CA ALA A 340 -16.53 -5.18 -10.33
C ALA A 340 -16.59 -3.65 -10.40
N ALA A 341 -15.61 -2.95 -9.82
CA ALA A 341 -15.52 -1.50 -9.94
C ALA A 341 -15.39 -1.05 -11.40
N MET A 342 -14.43 -1.63 -12.15
CA MET A 342 -14.18 -1.27 -13.55
C MET A 342 -15.38 -1.51 -14.47
N ARG A 343 -16.08 -2.66 -14.34
CA ARG A 343 -17.28 -2.97 -15.15
C ARG A 343 -18.40 -1.96 -14.93
N CYS A 344 -18.48 -1.35 -13.75
CA CYS A 344 -19.44 -0.31 -13.45
C CYS A 344 -18.96 1.09 -13.86
N GLY A 345 -17.72 1.26 -14.31
CA GLY A 345 -17.12 2.55 -14.67
C GLY A 345 -16.37 3.23 -13.52
N GLY A 346 -16.11 2.52 -12.43
CA GLY A 346 -15.20 2.91 -11.36
C GLY A 346 -13.74 2.80 -11.79
N LEU A 347 -12.85 2.87 -10.81
CA LEU A 347 -11.41 2.87 -11.03
C LEU A 347 -10.72 1.78 -10.21
N SER A 348 -9.63 1.27 -10.76
CA SER A 348 -8.74 0.30 -10.12
C SER A 348 -7.30 0.80 -10.15
N ALA A 349 -6.57 0.56 -9.07
CA ALA A 349 -5.15 0.83 -9.00
C ALA A 349 -4.41 -0.30 -8.29
N ALA A 350 -3.12 -0.44 -8.56
CA ALA A 350 -2.27 -1.43 -7.91
C ALA A 350 -0.85 -0.90 -7.66
N PRO A 351 -0.18 -1.33 -6.57
CA PRO A 351 1.25 -1.10 -6.41
C PRO A 351 2.08 -1.96 -7.37
N ALA A 352 3.38 -1.70 -7.50
CA ALA A 352 4.26 -2.38 -8.46
C ALA A 352 4.52 -3.87 -8.15
N ASN A 353 4.24 -4.33 -6.93
CA ASN A 353 4.29 -5.75 -6.57
C ASN A 353 3.04 -6.53 -7.01
N VAL A 354 2.14 -5.89 -7.77
CA VAL A 354 1.03 -6.60 -8.38
C VAL A 354 1.52 -7.78 -9.21
N THR A 355 0.93 -8.94 -8.99
CA THR A 355 1.36 -10.17 -9.66
C THR A 355 0.72 -10.29 -11.05
N ASP A 356 1.44 -10.87 -12.01
CA ASP A 356 0.92 -11.09 -13.37
C ASP A 356 -0.34 -11.98 -13.39
N ASP A 357 -0.50 -12.85 -12.37
CA ASP A 357 -1.64 -13.74 -12.23
C ASP A 357 -2.92 -13.05 -11.72
N ILE A 358 -2.90 -11.74 -11.45
CA ILE A 358 -4.09 -10.94 -11.13
C ILE A 358 -5.12 -10.97 -12.29
N GLY A 359 -4.65 -11.23 -13.52
CA GLY A 359 -5.51 -11.51 -14.67
C GLY A 359 -6.36 -10.32 -15.13
N ILE A 360 -5.98 -9.11 -14.73
CA ILE A 360 -6.56 -7.83 -15.16
C ILE A 360 -5.47 -6.77 -15.26
N LYS A 361 -5.77 -5.70 -16.00
CA LYS A 361 -4.92 -4.52 -16.07
C LYS A 361 -5.57 -3.39 -15.29
N PRO A 362 -5.06 -3.02 -14.09
CA PRO A 362 -5.54 -1.86 -13.36
C PRO A 362 -5.48 -0.57 -14.20
N ASP A 363 -6.37 0.38 -13.93
CA ASP A 363 -6.36 1.69 -14.60
C ASP A 363 -5.07 2.46 -14.29
N TYR A 364 -4.50 2.21 -13.11
CA TYR A 364 -3.22 2.75 -12.69
C TYR A 364 -2.35 1.70 -11.98
N ILE A 365 -1.08 1.59 -12.36
CA ILE A 365 -0.09 0.80 -11.64
C ILE A 365 0.99 1.76 -11.17
N SER A 366 1.19 1.86 -9.86
CA SER A 366 2.28 2.65 -9.29
C SER A 366 3.62 2.03 -9.69
N PRO A 367 4.67 2.84 -9.96
CA PRO A 367 6.02 2.31 -10.15
C PRO A 367 6.66 1.80 -8.85
N TRP A 368 6.02 1.99 -7.70
CA TRP A 368 6.53 1.57 -6.39
C TRP A 368 5.73 0.40 -5.81
N PRO A 369 6.39 -0.56 -5.14
CA PRO A 369 5.70 -1.68 -4.52
C PRO A 369 5.09 -1.31 -3.16
N GLU A 370 4.14 -2.11 -2.73
CA GLU A 370 3.54 -2.20 -1.39
C GLU A 370 3.13 -0.81 -0.87
N GLN A 371 3.54 -0.50 0.36
CA GLN A 371 3.16 0.72 1.06
C GLN A 371 3.57 1.98 0.30
N LYS A 372 4.72 1.97 -0.38
CA LYS A 372 5.17 3.10 -1.20
C LYS A 372 4.30 3.27 -2.44
N GLY A 373 3.83 2.16 -3.02
CA GLY A 373 2.88 2.17 -4.14
C GLY A 373 1.53 2.74 -3.73
N VAL A 374 1.00 2.29 -2.59
CA VAL A 374 -0.23 2.84 -2.00
C VAL A 374 -0.10 4.34 -1.75
N ARG A 375 1.05 4.79 -1.21
CA ARG A 375 1.35 6.21 -1.00
C ARG A 375 1.23 7.04 -2.26
N ASP A 376 1.84 6.55 -3.33
CA ASP A 376 1.81 7.19 -4.64
C ASP A 376 0.38 7.20 -5.20
N ILE A 377 -0.36 6.09 -5.11
CA ILE A 377 -1.80 6.02 -5.48
C ILE A 377 -2.60 7.08 -4.73
N HIS A 378 -2.44 7.18 -3.40
CA HIS A 378 -3.13 8.21 -2.59
C HIS A 378 -2.77 9.62 -3.04
N ARG A 379 -1.49 9.89 -3.35
CA ARG A 379 -1.05 11.17 -3.92
C ARG A 379 -1.72 11.46 -5.27
N GLN A 380 -1.77 10.48 -6.18
CA GLN A 380 -2.44 10.65 -7.48
C GLN A 380 -3.92 11.00 -7.32
N ILE A 381 -4.59 10.44 -6.31
CA ILE A 381 -6.01 10.71 -6.03
C ILE A 381 -6.19 12.08 -5.34
N ALA A 382 -5.29 12.46 -4.44
CA ALA A 382 -5.36 13.74 -3.72
C ALA A 382 -5.07 14.94 -4.63
N LEU A 383 -4.15 14.83 -5.59
CA LEU A 383 -3.71 15.95 -6.45
C LEU A 383 -4.85 16.67 -7.21
N PRO A 384 -5.83 15.99 -7.86
CA PRO A 384 -6.93 16.62 -8.58
C PRO A 384 -7.88 17.48 -7.73
N SER A 385 -7.81 17.38 -6.39
CA SER A 385 -8.77 18.02 -5.47
C SER A 385 -8.36 19.44 -5.02
N LYS A 386 -7.12 19.87 -5.27
CA LYS A 386 -6.69 21.27 -5.05
C LYS A 386 -7.04 22.10 -6.28
N LYS A 387 -8.15 22.84 -6.23
CA LYS A 387 -8.48 23.92 -7.16
C LYS A 387 -8.57 25.24 -6.42
#